data_AF-A0A961PZZ4-F1
#
_entry.id   AF-A0A961PZZ4-F1
#
_cell.length_a   1.000
_cell.length_b   1.000
_cell.length_c   1.000
_cell.angle_alpha   90.00
_cell.angle_beta   90.00
_cell.angle_gamma   90.00
#
_symmetry.space_group_name_H-M   'P 1'
#
loop_
_entity.id
_entity.type
_entity.pdbx_description
1 polymer ?
#
loop_
_entity_poly.entity_id
_entity_poly.type
_entity_poly.pdbx_seq_one_letter_code
_entity_poly.pdbx_strand_id
1 'polypeptide(L)'
;MSESETLSWQKAVAELTAERNRAEASVLIIKRLGDPGDITSAEIAYGGGRAEAEAVIAALIIALHQGKGADDIVDIDTRMSQAVGARETLARRATDLAAGKKSAGIDLLAKALPSLLLAVGALWRRCGERDVSTRATIAARLESARWLPFADIIP
;
A
#
# COMPACT_ATOMS: atom_id res chain seq x y z
N MET A 1 3.17 -27.51 -1.50
CA MET A 1 2.73 -26.21 -0.95
C MET A 1 1.51 -26.45 -0.10
N SER A 2 1.56 -26.06 1.17
CA SER A 2 0.41 -26.21 2.07
C SER A 2 -0.62 -25.12 1.77
N GLU A 3 -1.92 -25.43 1.84
CA GLU A 3 -3.00 -24.46 1.57
C GLU A 3 -2.90 -23.20 2.47
N SER A 4 -2.49 -23.41 3.73
CA SER A 4 -2.18 -22.35 4.72
C SER A 4 -1.06 -21.40 4.27
N GLU A 5 -0.06 -21.88 3.53
CA GLU A 5 1.08 -21.08 3.08
C GLU A 5 0.71 -20.21 1.87
N THR A 6 -0.20 -20.69 1.04
CA THR A 6 -0.76 -19.95 -0.10
C THR A 6 -1.63 -18.79 0.41
N LEU A 7 -2.44 -19.06 1.42
CA LEU A 7 -3.33 -18.09 2.04
C LEU A 7 -2.58 -16.93 2.72
N SER A 8 -1.39 -17.15 3.27
CA SER A 8 -0.66 -16.11 4.01
C SER A 8 -0.02 -15.05 3.11
N TRP A 9 0.63 -15.46 2.02
CA TRP A 9 1.29 -14.51 1.11
C TRP A 9 0.29 -13.76 0.24
N GLN A 10 -0.76 -14.44 -0.21
CA GLN A 10 -1.85 -13.83 -0.99
C GLN A 10 -2.56 -12.74 -0.18
N LYS A 11 -2.79 -12.98 1.11
CA LYS A 11 -3.35 -11.98 2.02
C LYS A 11 -2.46 -10.74 2.12
N ALA A 12 -1.14 -10.90 2.26
CA ALA A 12 -0.22 -9.76 2.34
C ALA A 12 -0.21 -8.92 1.05
N VAL A 13 -0.18 -9.56 -0.12
CA VAL A 13 -0.32 -8.87 -1.41
C VAL A 13 -1.67 -8.15 -1.50
N ALA A 14 -2.75 -8.80 -1.06
CA ALA A 14 -4.09 -8.20 -1.08
C ALA A 14 -4.17 -6.96 -0.18
N GLU A 15 -3.56 -6.98 1.00
CA GLU A 15 -3.52 -5.84 1.92
C GLU A 15 -2.68 -4.68 1.34
N LEU A 16 -1.54 -4.95 0.70
CA LEU A 16 -0.74 -3.92 0.00
C LEU A 16 -1.52 -3.31 -1.16
N THR A 17 -2.24 -4.14 -1.93
CA THR A 17 -3.10 -3.68 -3.03
C THR A 17 -4.27 -2.85 -2.52
N ALA A 18 -4.88 -3.25 -1.40
CA ALA A 18 -5.95 -2.51 -0.77
C ALA A 18 -5.46 -1.15 -0.24
N GLU A 19 -4.25 -1.10 0.29
CA GLU A 19 -3.62 0.14 0.75
C GLU A 19 -3.43 1.14 -0.39
N ARG A 20 -2.88 0.67 -1.52
CA ARG A 20 -2.83 1.46 -2.75
C ARG A 20 -4.20 1.98 -3.16
N ASN A 21 -5.19 1.09 -3.29
CA ASN A 21 -6.52 1.45 -3.78
C ASN A 21 -7.17 2.52 -2.89
N ARG A 22 -6.99 2.45 -1.56
CA ARG A 22 -7.50 3.48 -0.62
C ARG A 22 -6.80 4.82 -0.80
N ALA A 23 -5.49 4.84 -1.01
CA ALA A 23 -4.73 6.06 -1.26
C ALA A 23 -5.17 6.72 -2.58
N GLU A 24 -5.26 5.94 -3.65
CA GLU A 24 -5.71 6.42 -4.97
C GLU A 24 -7.15 6.92 -4.95
N ALA A 25 -8.07 6.22 -4.25
CA ALA A 25 -9.44 6.69 -4.07
C ALA A 25 -9.52 8.04 -3.33
N SER A 26 -8.67 8.26 -2.33
CA SER A 26 -8.60 9.54 -1.62
C SER A 26 -8.13 10.66 -2.55
N VAL A 27 -7.12 10.39 -3.38
CA VAL A 27 -6.64 11.34 -4.40
C VAL A 27 -7.73 11.68 -5.41
N LEU A 28 -8.49 10.69 -5.90
CA LEU A 28 -9.60 10.92 -6.84
C LEU A 28 -10.62 11.90 -6.26
N ILE A 29 -11.03 11.70 -5.00
CA ILE A 29 -11.98 12.60 -4.32
C ILE A 29 -11.40 14.01 -4.20
N ILE A 30 -10.13 14.14 -3.78
CA ILE A 30 -9.50 15.46 -3.62
C ILE A 30 -9.37 16.17 -4.96
N LYS A 31 -8.94 15.48 -6.02
CA LYS A 31 -8.85 16.06 -7.37
C LYS A 31 -10.21 16.50 -7.91
N ARG A 32 -11.29 15.80 -7.55
CA ARG A 32 -12.65 16.11 -7.99
C ARG A 32 -13.29 17.27 -7.23
N LEU A 33 -13.03 17.38 -5.93
CA LEU A 33 -13.77 18.28 -5.04
C LEU A 33 -12.96 19.45 -4.48
N GLY A 34 -11.65 19.28 -4.37
CA GLY A 34 -10.73 20.21 -3.72
C GLY A 34 -10.36 21.39 -4.60
N ASP A 35 -9.85 22.43 -3.95
CA ASP A 35 -9.26 23.59 -4.62
C ASP A 35 -7.80 23.32 -5.05
N PRO A 36 -7.13 24.25 -5.78
CA PRO A 36 -5.74 24.04 -6.17
C PRO A 36 -4.78 23.80 -4.99
N GLY A 37 -5.04 24.39 -3.82
CA GLY A 37 -4.25 24.17 -2.61
C GLY A 37 -4.45 22.77 -2.02
N ASP A 38 -5.68 22.25 -2.07
CA ASP A 38 -5.98 20.86 -1.72
C ASP A 38 -5.25 19.87 -2.62
N ILE A 39 -5.25 20.13 -3.93
CA ILE A 39 -4.60 19.26 -4.92
C ILE A 39 -3.08 19.25 -4.70
N THR A 40 -2.43 20.42 -4.57
CA THR A 40 -0.98 20.50 -4.32
C THR A 40 -0.60 19.80 -3.01
N SER A 41 -1.38 20.01 -1.95
CA SER A 41 -1.08 19.35 -0.67
C SER A 41 -1.30 17.84 -0.74
N ALA A 42 -2.29 17.36 -1.50
CA ALA A 42 -2.51 15.94 -1.72
C ALA A 42 -1.39 15.32 -2.56
N GLU A 43 -0.85 16.03 -3.55
CA GLU A 43 0.29 15.57 -4.35
C GLU A 43 1.52 15.32 -3.47
N ILE A 44 1.83 16.24 -2.56
CA ILE A 44 2.96 16.10 -1.61
C ILE A 44 2.75 14.89 -0.70
N ALA A 45 1.58 14.80 -0.06
CA ALA A 45 1.28 13.71 0.88
C ALA A 45 1.28 12.34 0.18
N TYR A 46 0.63 12.25 -0.99
CA TYR A 46 0.60 11.03 -1.79
C TYR A 46 1.99 10.65 -2.30
N GLY A 47 2.78 11.61 -2.77
CA GLY A 47 4.15 11.38 -3.23
C GLY A 47 5.04 10.79 -2.14
N GLY A 48 4.97 11.32 -0.92
CA GLY A 48 5.67 10.78 0.24
C GLY A 48 5.23 9.35 0.58
N GLY A 49 3.92 9.12 0.71
CA GLY A 49 3.39 7.78 1.01
C GLY A 49 3.72 6.74 -0.07
N ARG A 50 3.64 7.13 -1.34
CA ARG A 50 4.02 6.31 -2.49
C ARG A 50 5.50 5.93 -2.44
N ALA A 51 6.39 6.88 -2.17
CA ALA A 51 7.83 6.62 -2.11
C ALA A 51 8.15 5.53 -1.08
N GLU A 52 7.55 5.61 0.11
CA GLU A 52 7.75 4.62 1.17
C GLU A 52 7.15 3.25 0.80
N ALA A 53 5.93 3.22 0.25
CA ALA A 53 5.30 1.99 -0.20
C ALA A 53 6.08 1.30 -1.33
N GLU A 54 6.56 2.06 -2.32
CA GLU A 54 7.40 1.54 -3.41
C GLU A 54 8.74 1.03 -2.89
N ALA A 55 9.35 1.72 -1.92
CA ALA A 55 10.60 1.29 -1.32
C ALA A 55 10.45 -0.04 -0.56
N VAL A 56 9.31 -0.24 0.11
CA VAL A 56 8.95 -1.54 0.69
C VAL A 56 8.79 -2.59 -0.41
N ILE A 57 7.92 -2.37 -1.40
CA ILE A 57 7.67 -3.32 -2.49
C ILE A 57 8.98 -3.72 -3.19
N ALA A 58 9.86 -2.77 -3.49
CA ALA A 58 11.15 -3.02 -4.12
C ALA A 58 12.05 -3.89 -3.24
N ALA A 59 12.16 -3.59 -1.95
CA ALA A 59 12.95 -4.39 -1.01
C ALA A 59 12.41 -5.82 -0.89
N LEU A 60 11.09 -5.98 -0.87
CA LEU A 60 10.42 -7.29 -0.84
C LEU A 60 10.75 -8.12 -2.09
N ILE A 61 10.71 -7.51 -3.27
CA ILE A 61 11.04 -8.18 -4.53
C ILE A 61 12.52 -8.59 -4.56
N ILE A 62 13.42 -7.72 -4.11
CA ILE A 62 14.85 -8.03 -4.00
C ILE A 62 15.07 -9.23 -3.06
N ALA A 63 14.41 -9.24 -1.89
CA ALA A 63 14.51 -10.36 -0.95
C ALA A 63 14.01 -11.69 -1.54
N LEU A 64 12.91 -11.68 -2.30
CA LEU A 64 12.41 -12.86 -3.01
C LEU A 64 13.41 -13.40 -4.04
N HIS A 65 14.03 -12.51 -4.81
CA HIS A 65 15.05 -12.91 -5.77
C HIS A 65 16.29 -13.51 -5.10
N GLN A 66 16.68 -12.97 -3.94
CA GLN A 66 17.83 -13.44 -3.18
C GLN A 66 17.52 -14.68 -2.30
N GLY A 67 16.26 -15.09 -2.19
CA GLY A 67 15.84 -16.14 -1.26
C GLY A 67 16.03 -15.77 0.21
N LYS A 68 16.04 -14.46 0.52
CA LYS A 68 16.27 -13.90 1.85
C LYS A 68 14.97 -13.65 2.61
N GLY A 69 15.08 -13.57 3.94
CA GLY A 69 13.98 -13.26 4.85
C GLY A 69 13.77 -11.74 5.02
N ALA A 70 12.68 -11.34 5.67
CA ALA A 70 12.41 -9.91 5.94
C ALA A 70 13.32 -9.29 7.00
N ASP A 71 13.98 -10.10 7.84
CA ASP A 71 14.96 -9.60 8.83
C ASP A 71 16.14 -8.89 8.14
N ASP A 72 16.36 -9.16 6.85
CA ASP A 72 17.36 -8.49 6.01
C ASP A 72 16.88 -7.15 5.44
N ILE A 73 15.60 -6.79 5.64
CA ILE A 73 14.98 -5.56 5.11
C ILE A 73 14.88 -4.52 6.23
N VAL A 74 15.92 -3.69 6.31
CA VAL A 74 16.00 -2.60 7.27
C VAL A 74 14.83 -1.62 7.10
N ASP A 75 14.25 -1.19 8.23
CA ASP A 75 13.20 -0.16 8.35
C ASP A 75 11.84 -0.48 7.70
N ILE A 76 11.53 -1.74 7.37
CA ILE A 76 10.25 -2.08 6.72
C ILE A 76 9.02 -1.59 7.50
N ASP A 77 9.02 -1.74 8.83
CA ASP A 77 7.92 -1.32 9.70
C ASP A 77 7.75 0.21 9.73
N THR A 78 8.87 0.94 9.80
CA THR A 78 8.89 2.40 9.78
C THR A 78 8.33 2.93 8.45
N ARG A 79 8.81 2.39 7.33
CA ARG A 79 8.37 2.82 5.99
C ARG A 79 6.90 2.50 5.75
N MET A 80 6.45 1.31 6.14
CA MET A 80 5.03 0.96 6.07
C MET A 80 4.18 1.88 6.95
N SER A 81 4.63 2.22 8.15
CA SER A 81 3.91 3.16 9.02
C SER A 81 3.81 4.55 8.39
N GLN A 82 4.86 5.03 7.74
CA GLN A 82 4.86 6.30 7.02
C GLN A 82 3.91 6.29 5.81
N ALA A 83 3.94 5.21 5.00
CA ALA A 83 3.02 5.04 3.87
C ALA A 83 1.55 5.08 4.32
N VAL A 84 1.21 4.37 5.40
CA VAL A 84 -0.16 4.36 5.90
C VAL A 84 -0.53 5.69 6.56
N GLY A 85 0.39 6.35 7.28
CA GLY A 85 0.15 7.68 7.84
C GLY A 85 -0.15 8.74 6.76
N ALA A 86 0.54 8.66 5.63
CA ALA A 86 0.24 9.48 4.46
C ALA A 86 -1.15 9.17 3.89
N ARG A 87 -1.52 7.90 3.75
CA ARG A 87 -2.87 7.50 3.31
C ARG A 87 -3.94 8.02 4.29
N GLU A 88 -3.75 7.91 5.60
CA GLU A 88 -4.71 8.41 6.59
C GLU A 88 -4.91 9.92 6.50
N THR A 89 -3.84 10.65 6.21
CA THR A 89 -3.90 12.10 5.98
C THR A 89 -4.73 12.44 4.74
N LEU A 90 -4.51 11.73 3.63
CA LEU A 90 -5.30 11.88 2.41
C LEU A 90 -6.77 11.51 2.63
N ALA A 91 -7.03 10.38 3.30
CA ALA A 91 -8.37 9.90 3.60
C ALA A 91 -9.18 10.91 4.42
N ARG A 92 -8.55 11.54 5.42
CA ARG A 92 -9.18 12.57 6.25
C ARG A 92 -9.54 13.80 5.43
N ARG A 93 -8.62 14.28 4.59
CA ARG A 93 -8.89 15.43 3.71
C ARG A 93 -9.99 15.13 2.69
N ALA A 94 -9.95 13.96 2.06
CA ALA A 94 -11.00 13.51 1.15
C ALA A 94 -12.37 13.47 1.83
N THR A 95 -12.41 12.98 3.08
CA THR A 95 -13.60 12.96 3.93
C THR A 95 -14.14 14.36 4.21
N ASP A 96 -13.28 15.29 4.61
CA ASP A 96 -13.67 16.66 4.95
C ASP A 96 -14.26 17.39 3.73
N LEU A 97 -13.63 17.22 2.55
CA LEU A 97 -14.12 17.76 1.28
C LEU A 97 -15.48 17.16 0.88
N ALA A 98 -15.65 15.85 1.07
CA ALA A 98 -16.88 15.12 0.76
C ALA A 98 -18.03 15.51 1.72
N ALA A 99 -17.73 15.70 3.01
CA ALA A 99 -18.69 16.12 4.02
C ALA A 99 -19.18 17.56 3.80
N GLY A 100 -18.31 18.46 3.33
CA GLY A 100 -18.67 19.84 2.94
C GLY A 100 -19.62 19.92 1.74
N LYS A 101 -19.73 18.85 0.94
CA LYS A 101 -20.61 18.73 -0.23
C LYS A 101 -21.40 17.41 -0.19
N LYS A 102 -22.46 17.32 0.64
CA LYS A 102 -23.48 16.23 0.68
C LYS A 102 -23.12 14.98 -0.16
N SER A 103 -22.14 14.18 0.27
CA SER A 103 -21.79 12.94 -0.43
C SER A 103 -21.65 11.79 0.56
N ALA A 104 -22.42 10.74 0.31
CA ALA A 104 -22.43 9.49 1.06
C ALA A 104 -21.41 8.53 0.43
N GLY A 105 -20.39 8.10 1.19
CA GLY A 105 -19.44 7.09 0.70
C GLY A 105 -18.09 7.00 1.42
N ILE A 106 -17.99 7.40 2.69
CA ILE A 106 -16.70 7.71 3.34
C ILE A 106 -16.15 6.56 4.20
N ASP A 107 -16.99 5.61 4.64
CA ASP A 107 -16.61 4.56 5.61
C ASP A 107 -15.49 3.60 5.14
N LEU A 108 -15.17 3.57 3.84
CA LEU A 108 -14.15 2.68 3.27
C LEU A 108 -12.71 3.19 3.40
N LEU A 109 -12.49 4.47 3.75
CA LEU A 109 -11.16 5.07 3.78
C LEU A 109 -10.44 4.92 5.14
N ALA A 110 -11.13 4.53 6.21
CA ALA A 110 -10.62 4.63 7.58
C ALA A 110 -9.91 3.37 8.13
N LYS A 111 -9.95 2.21 7.47
CA LYS A 111 -9.44 0.95 8.06
C LYS A 111 -8.24 0.35 7.31
N ALA A 112 -7.13 0.15 8.05
CA ALA A 112 -6.51 -1.16 8.37
C ALA A 112 -4.97 -1.12 8.56
N LEU A 113 -4.48 -0.52 9.66
CA LEU A 113 -3.04 -0.56 10.03
C LEU A 113 -2.57 -1.94 10.54
N PRO A 114 -3.27 -2.61 11.49
CA PRO A 114 -2.71 -3.79 12.16
C PRO A 114 -2.65 -5.03 11.28
N SER A 115 -3.57 -5.18 10.31
CA SER A 115 -3.61 -6.35 9.42
C SER A 115 -2.46 -6.35 8.42
N LEU A 116 -2.00 -5.18 7.97
CA LEU A 116 -1.00 -5.04 6.92
C LEU A 116 0.39 -5.43 7.42
N LEU A 117 0.83 -4.90 8.56
CA LEU A 117 2.12 -5.25 9.17
C LEU A 117 2.16 -6.73 9.59
N LEU A 118 1.07 -7.25 10.16
CA LEU A 118 0.97 -8.67 10.50
C LEU A 118 0.98 -9.57 9.25
N ALA A 119 0.30 -9.17 8.17
CA ALA A 119 0.28 -9.94 6.93
C ALA A 119 1.64 -9.92 6.24
N VAL A 120 2.32 -8.77 6.17
CA VAL A 120 3.69 -8.65 5.65
C VAL A 120 4.65 -9.49 6.49
N GLY A 121 4.63 -9.40 7.83
CA GLY A 121 5.48 -10.23 8.69
C GLY A 121 5.21 -11.74 8.56
N ALA A 122 3.95 -12.15 8.33
CA ALA A 122 3.59 -13.56 8.12
C ALA A 122 3.98 -14.08 6.72
N LEU A 123 3.90 -13.23 5.70
CA LEU A 123 4.38 -13.52 4.34
C LEU A 123 5.86 -13.91 4.36
N TRP A 124 6.69 -13.24 5.17
CA TRP A 124 8.14 -13.31 5.05
C TRP A 124 8.86 -14.36 5.87
N ARG A 125 8.32 -14.78 7.01
CA ARG A 125 8.97 -15.74 7.91
C ARG A 125 9.41 -17.06 7.27
N ARG A 126 8.87 -17.39 6.08
CA ARG A 126 9.19 -18.60 5.32
C ARG A 126 9.54 -18.36 3.85
N CYS A 127 9.93 -17.13 3.48
CA CYS A 127 10.23 -16.83 2.08
C CYS A 127 11.45 -17.56 1.53
N GLY A 128 12.48 -17.79 2.36
CA GLY A 128 13.66 -18.56 1.97
C GLY A 128 13.38 -20.06 1.75
N GLU A 129 12.32 -20.59 2.35
CA GLU A 129 11.92 -22.01 2.25
C GLU A 129 11.10 -22.32 0.99
N ARG A 130 10.63 -21.28 0.27
CA ARG A 130 9.80 -21.42 -0.94
C ARG A 130 10.64 -21.69 -2.16
N ASP A 131 10.11 -22.44 -3.12
CA ASP A 131 10.77 -22.68 -4.40
C ASP A 131 10.82 -21.42 -5.28
N VAL A 132 11.68 -21.45 -6.31
CA VAL A 132 11.94 -20.33 -7.22
C VAL A 132 10.66 -19.84 -7.92
N SER A 133 9.78 -20.76 -8.35
CA SER A 133 8.58 -20.42 -9.10
C SER A 133 7.52 -19.73 -8.23
N THR A 134 7.40 -20.17 -6.98
CA THR A 134 6.56 -19.50 -5.98
C THR A 134 7.08 -18.09 -5.69
N ARG A 135 8.40 -17.92 -5.50
CA ARG A 135 8.99 -16.59 -5.25
C ARG A 135 8.79 -15.64 -6.44
N ALA A 136 8.95 -16.12 -7.66
CA ALA A 136 8.68 -15.33 -8.88
C ALA A 136 7.20 -14.91 -8.98
N THR A 137 6.28 -15.81 -8.61
CA THR A 137 4.84 -15.50 -8.59
C THR A 137 4.51 -14.40 -7.58
N ILE A 138 5.10 -14.46 -6.38
CA ILE A 138 4.91 -13.43 -5.36
C ILE A 138 5.47 -12.09 -5.85
N ALA A 139 6.67 -12.08 -6.46
CA ALA A 139 7.29 -10.87 -6.98
C ALA A 139 6.43 -10.17 -8.04
N ALA A 140 5.90 -10.93 -9.01
CA ALA A 140 5.00 -10.38 -10.03
C ALA A 140 3.72 -9.79 -9.43
N ARG A 141 3.20 -10.41 -8.36
CA ARG A 141 2.01 -9.90 -7.64
C ARG A 141 2.33 -8.64 -6.83
N LEU A 142 3.53 -8.55 -6.23
CA LEU A 142 3.99 -7.33 -5.56
C LEU A 142 4.18 -6.17 -6.52
N GLU A 143 4.71 -6.40 -7.73
CA GLU A 143 4.77 -5.37 -8.78
C GLU A 143 3.38 -4.81 -9.10
N SER A 144 2.36 -5.68 -9.15
CA SER A 144 0.98 -5.23 -9.38
C SER A 144 0.36 -4.41 -8.23
N ALA A 145 1.00 -4.38 -7.06
CA ALA A 145 0.57 -3.59 -5.91
C ALA A 145 1.22 -2.19 -5.85
N ARG A 146 2.07 -1.85 -6.83
CA ARG A 146 2.69 -0.51 -6.92
C ARG A 146 1.65 0.57 -7.16
N TRP A 147 1.92 1.72 -6.57
CA TRP A 147 1.06 2.89 -6.60
C TRP A 147 1.25 3.64 -7.91
N LEU A 148 0.16 4.15 -8.48
CA LEU A 148 0.23 4.98 -9.67
C LEU A 148 0.94 6.31 -9.38
N PRO A 149 1.58 6.94 -10.37
CA PRO A 149 1.94 8.35 -10.27
C PRO A 149 0.73 9.23 -9.97
N PHE A 150 0.92 10.28 -9.16
CA PHE A 150 -0.17 11.19 -8.81
C PHE A 150 -0.85 11.75 -10.05
N ALA A 151 -0.07 12.13 -11.08
CA ALA A 151 -0.58 12.63 -12.35
C ALA A 151 -1.50 11.64 -13.09
N ASP A 152 -1.28 10.34 -12.94
CA ASP A 152 -1.99 9.28 -13.67
C ASP A 152 -3.33 8.89 -13.01
N ILE A 153 -3.60 9.42 -11.81
CA ILE A 153 -4.89 9.23 -11.13
C ILE A 153 -5.89 10.25 -11.68
N ILE A 154 -6.69 9.84 -12.67
CA ILE A 154 -7.63 10.73 -13.39
C ILE A 154 -8.98 10.77 -12.63
N PRO A 155 -9.46 11.96 -12.19
CA PRO A 155 -10.71 12.13 -11.42
C PRO A 155 -12.00 11.86 -12.20
#